data_AF-A0A353N0R2-F1
#
_entry.id   AF-A0A353N0R2-F1
#
_cell.length_a   1.000
_cell.length_b   1.000
_cell.length_c   1.000
_cell.angle_alpha   90.00
_cell.angle_beta   90.00
_cell.angle_gamma   90.00
#
_symmetry.space_group_name_H-M   'P 1'
#
loop_
_entity.id
_entity.type
_entity.pdbx_description
1 polymer ?
#
loop_
_entity_poly.entity_id
_entity_poly.type
_entity_poly.pdbx_seq_one_letter_code
_entity_poly.pdbx_strand_id
1 'polypeptide(L)'
;MSVEVISPGMLSTVQDLGRYGFQAFGMPVAGALDRYSLMAGNLVVGNDLRAAGLEITISGPELLFRSERLVCITGGDLSPKINDRDVPVWQGLMLREGDVLSFGGARNRGSRSWICIGGGIDTPLVMGSRSTYLRGGLGGCDGRRLKRGDILPLGAPDNFSRRGEGFIVPHELRQNYIGRPVIRVIPGPQEALIAP
;
A
#
# COMPACT_ATOMS: atom_id res chain seq x y z
N MET A 1 -8.65 -14.24 -10.05
CA MET A 1 -9.23 -12.90 -9.82
C MET A 1 -8.10 -11.88 -9.83
N SER A 2 -8.31 -10.69 -10.39
CA SER A 2 -7.24 -9.71 -10.60
C SER A 2 -7.72 -8.26 -10.55
N VAL A 3 -6.75 -7.35 -10.48
CA VAL A 3 -6.94 -5.91 -10.71
C VAL A 3 -6.08 -5.52 -11.90
N GLU A 4 -6.65 -4.77 -12.84
CA GLU A 4 -5.94 -4.25 -14.00
C GLU A 4 -5.52 -2.80 -13.79
N VAL A 5 -4.32 -2.45 -14.25
CA VAL A 5 -3.78 -1.11 -14.18
C VAL A 5 -4.11 -0.35 -15.47
N ILE A 6 -5.10 0.54 -15.42
CA ILE A 6 -5.42 1.45 -16.54
C ILE A 6 -4.33 2.53 -16.65
N SER A 7 -3.93 3.10 -15.51
CA SER A 7 -2.87 4.10 -15.41
C SER A 7 -2.04 3.83 -14.15
N PRO A 8 -0.69 3.86 -14.20
CA PRO A 8 0.14 3.45 -13.07
C PRO A 8 0.33 4.52 -11.98
N GLY A 9 -0.11 5.76 -12.23
CA GLY A 9 0.24 6.91 -11.37
C GLY A 9 1.72 7.28 -11.47
N MET A 10 2.22 8.08 -10.51
CA MET A 10 3.61 8.55 -10.50
C MET A 10 4.59 7.43 -10.13
N LEU A 11 4.31 6.75 -9.01
CA LEU A 11 5.07 5.60 -8.54
C LEU A 11 4.17 4.71 -7.70
N SER A 12 3.82 3.56 -8.27
CA SER A 12 3.05 2.51 -7.62
C SER A 12 3.85 1.21 -7.58
N THR A 13 3.99 0.60 -6.40
CA THR A 13 4.74 -0.67 -6.23
C THR A 13 4.01 -1.61 -5.27
N VAL A 14 4.15 -2.91 -5.52
CA VAL A 14 3.64 -3.93 -4.59
C VAL A 14 4.59 -4.00 -3.39
N GLN A 15 4.04 -3.90 -2.19
CA GLN A 15 4.83 -3.95 -0.96
C GLN A 15 4.11 -4.79 0.10
N ASP A 16 4.87 -5.63 0.79
CA ASP A 16 4.50 -6.23 2.07
C ASP A 16 5.42 -5.65 3.19
N LEU A 17 5.61 -6.38 4.30
CA LEU A 17 6.50 -5.93 5.38
C LEU A 17 8.00 -6.10 5.09
N GLY A 18 8.35 -6.71 3.96
CA GLY A 18 9.72 -6.84 3.46
C GLY A 18 10.36 -8.20 3.68
N ARG A 19 11.55 -8.33 3.11
CA ARG A 19 12.40 -9.54 3.07
C ARG A 19 13.48 -9.50 4.13
N TYR A 20 13.15 -10.03 5.31
CA TYR A 20 14.07 -10.13 6.43
C TYR A 20 14.97 -11.36 6.34
N GLY A 21 16.17 -11.29 6.93
CA GLY A 21 17.10 -12.40 7.05
C GLY A 21 18.26 -12.38 6.05
N PHE A 22 18.27 -11.41 5.12
CA PHE A 22 19.25 -11.33 4.03
C PHE A 22 20.17 -10.10 4.11
N GLN A 23 20.04 -9.25 5.14
CA GLN A 23 20.80 -7.99 5.23
C GLN A 23 22.32 -8.20 5.33
N ALA A 24 22.76 -9.29 5.96
CA ALA A 24 24.19 -9.64 6.03
C ALA A 24 24.81 -9.91 4.64
N PHE A 25 23.99 -10.23 3.64
CA PHE A 25 24.40 -10.45 2.25
C PHE A 25 24.20 -9.20 1.37
N GLY A 26 23.96 -8.03 1.97
CA GLY A 26 23.75 -6.77 1.26
C GLY A 26 22.35 -6.59 0.68
N MET A 27 21.40 -7.48 0.96
CA MET A 27 20.01 -7.35 0.49
C MET A 27 19.21 -6.44 1.44
N PRO A 28 18.68 -5.29 0.98
CA PRO A 28 17.81 -4.48 1.82
C PRO A 28 16.46 -5.17 2.06
N VAL A 29 15.84 -4.85 3.20
CA VAL A 29 14.52 -5.38 3.57
C VAL A 29 13.43 -4.99 2.56
N ALA A 30 13.58 -3.84 1.88
CA ALA A 30 12.50 -3.18 1.14
C ALA A 30 11.26 -3.04 2.05
N GLY A 31 10.07 -3.35 1.55
CA GLY A 31 8.86 -3.29 2.36
C GLY A 31 8.19 -1.93 2.33
N ALA A 32 7.04 -1.91 2.97
CA ALA A 32 6.27 -0.71 3.19
C ALA A 32 7.06 0.38 3.92
N LEU A 33 7.04 1.60 3.37
CA LEU A 33 7.61 2.75 4.06
C LEU A 33 6.81 3.09 5.33
N ASP A 34 5.48 3.16 5.22
CA ASP A 34 4.58 3.29 6.35
C ASP A 34 3.90 1.94 6.63
N ARG A 35 4.59 1.10 7.40
CA ARG A 35 4.13 -0.24 7.77
C ARG A 35 2.82 -0.21 8.54
N TYR A 36 2.63 0.80 9.39
CA TYR A 36 1.42 0.92 10.20
C TYR A 36 0.19 1.06 9.31
N SER A 37 0.25 1.95 8.31
CA SER A 37 -0.87 2.14 7.38
C SER A 37 -1.19 0.89 6.57
N LEU A 38 -0.17 0.20 6.05
CA LEU A 38 -0.38 -1.09 5.38
C LEU A 38 -1.06 -2.10 6.31
N MET A 39 -0.55 -2.27 7.52
CA MET A 39 -1.10 -3.20 8.51
C MET A 39 -2.54 -2.86 8.89
N ALA A 40 -2.83 -1.59 9.17
CA ALA A 40 -4.16 -1.13 9.54
C ALA A 40 -5.18 -1.37 8.39
N GLY A 41 -4.79 -1.06 7.15
CA GLY A 41 -5.64 -1.30 5.99
C GLY A 41 -5.87 -2.80 5.75
N ASN A 42 -4.85 -3.64 5.93
CA ASN A 42 -4.97 -5.09 5.86
C ASN A 42 -5.97 -5.63 6.89
N LEU A 43 -5.93 -5.15 8.13
CA LEU A 43 -6.92 -5.56 9.15
C LEU A 43 -8.35 -5.21 8.74
N VAL A 44 -8.58 -4.00 8.21
CA VAL A 44 -9.91 -3.57 7.77
C VAL A 44 -10.48 -4.50 6.70
N VAL A 45 -9.64 -4.96 5.78
CA VAL A 45 -10.09 -5.85 4.69
C VAL A 45 -10.10 -7.33 5.06
N GLY A 46 -9.73 -7.70 6.29
CA GLY A 46 -9.67 -9.09 6.78
C GLY A 46 -8.43 -9.87 6.36
N ASN A 47 -7.37 -9.19 5.94
CA ASN A 47 -6.12 -9.83 5.57
C ASN A 47 -5.24 -10.12 6.81
N ASP A 48 -4.28 -11.02 6.66
CA ASP A 48 -3.09 -11.04 7.51
C ASP A 48 -2.37 -9.68 7.46
N LEU A 49 -1.84 -9.24 8.60
CA LEU A 49 -1.13 -7.96 8.74
C LEU A 49 -0.01 -7.78 7.70
N ARG A 50 0.61 -8.90 7.30
CA ARG A 50 1.76 -8.97 6.39
C ARG A 50 1.37 -9.13 4.93
N ALA A 51 0.07 -9.18 4.60
CA ALA A 51 -0.37 -9.29 3.22
C ALA A 51 0.13 -8.10 2.38
N ALA A 52 0.44 -8.37 1.11
CA ALA A 52 0.92 -7.33 0.21
C ALA A 52 -0.23 -6.40 -0.21
N GLY A 53 0.05 -5.11 -0.18
CA GLY A 53 -0.79 -4.05 -0.74
C GLY A 53 -0.02 -3.24 -1.77
N LEU A 54 -0.66 -2.20 -2.29
CA LEU A 54 -0.02 -1.26 -3.22
C LEU A 54 0.41 0.01 -2.49
N GLU A 55 1.72 0.29 -2.48
CA GLU A 55 2.26 1.59 -2.07
C GLU A 55 2.15 2.55 -3.26
N ILE A 56 1.50 3.69 -3.07
CA ILE A 56 1.33 4.73 -4.10
C ILE A 56 1.90 6.06 -3.61
N THR A 57 2.54 6.82 -4.50
CA THR A 57 3.26 8.06 -4.15
C THR A 57 2.70 9.26 -4.91
N ILE A 58 2.25 10.29 -4.18
CA ILE A 58 1.75 11.61 -4.66
C ILE A 58 0.54 11.57 -5.62
N SER A 59 0.64 10.86 -6.75
CA SER A 59 -0.44 10.61 -7.71
C SER A 59 -0.62 9.11 -7.86
N GLY A 60 -1.81 8.63 -7.49
CA GLY A 60 -2.16 7.22 -7.50
C GLY A 60 -2.52 6.67 -8.88
N PRO A 61 -2.67 5.35 -8.99
CA PRO A 61 -3.06 4.67 -10.22
C PRO A 61 -4.57 4.78 -10.50
N GLU A 62 -4.95 4.45 -11.72
CA GLU A 62 -6.32 4.06 -12.07
C GLU A 62 -6.37 2.53 -12.19
N LEU A 63 -7.24 1.90 -11.40
CA LEU A 63 -7.31 0.46 -11.24
C LEU A 63 -8.72 -0.05 -11.55
N LEU A 64 -8.83 -0.98 -12.50
CA LEU A 64 -10.07 -1.65 -12.84
C LEU A 64 -10.17 -2.99 -12.10
N PHE A 65 -11.24 -3.14 -11.32
CA PHE A 65 -11.49 -4.36 -10.55
C PHE A 65 -12.19 -5.41 -11.42
N ARG A 66 -11.57 -6.58 -11.59
CA ARG A 66 -12.13 -7.71 -12.35
C ARG A 66 -12.92 -8.70 -11.50
N SER A 67 -13.23 -8.32 -10.26
CA SER A 67 -14.02 -9.09 -9.31
C SER A 67 -14.42 -8.22 -8.14
N GLU A 68 -15.53 -8.55 -7.47
CA GLU A 68 -15.90 -7.89 -6.21
C GLU A 68 -14.82 -8.06 -5.13
N ARG A 69 -14.40 -6.94 -4.51
CA ARG A 69 -13.38 -6.90 -3.46
C ARG A 69 -13.65 -5.79 -2.46
N LEU A 70 -13.44 -6.11 -1.18
CA LEU A 70 -13.31 -5.11 -0.14
C LEU A 70 -11.93 -4.45 -0.24
N VAL A 71 -11.89 -3.12 -0.22
CA VAL A 71 -10.68 -2.31 -0.35
C VAL A 71 -10.62 -1.32 0.80
N CYS A 72 -9.42 -1.07 1.32
CA CYS A 72 -9.17 0.02 2.26
C CYS A 72 -8.00 0.87 1.77
N ILE A 73 -8.21 2.19 1.70
CA ILE A 73 -7.15 3.16 1.45
C ILE A 73 -6.69 3.76 2.78
N THR A 74 -5.42 3.62 3.13
CA THR A 74 -4.82 4.20 4.35
C THR A 74 -3.59 5.04 4.00
N GLY A 75 -2.93 5.62 4.99
CA GLY A 75 -1.83 6.56 4.79
C GLY A 75 -2.33 7.98 4.51
N GLY A 76 -1.58 8.69 3.67
CA GLY A 76 -1.95 10.02 3.21
C GLY A 76 -3.25 10.04 2.41
N ASP A 77 -3.89 11.20 2.34
CA ASP A 77 -5.09 11.40 1.54
C ASP A 77 -4.71 11.94 0.16
N LEU A 78 -4.77 11.06 -0.84
CA LEU A 78 -4.52 11.37 -2.25
C LEU A 78 -5.81 11.54 -3.06
N SER A 79 -6.92 11.88 -2.37
CA SER A 79 -8.25 12.09 -2.96
C SER A 79 -8.74 10.88 -3.77
N PRO A 80 -8.92 9.70 -3.14
CA PRO A 80 -9.40 8.50 -3.81
C PRO A 80 -10.84 8.69 -4.32
N LYS A 81 -11.13 8.05 -5.44
CA LYS A 81 -12.46 8.03 -6.06
C LYS A 81 -12.82 6.64 -6.55
N ILE A 82 -14.09 6.26 -6.45
CA ILE A 82 -14.64 5.08 -7.11
C ILE A 82 -15.64 5.57 -8.16
N ASN A 83 -15.43 5.23 -9.43
CA ASN A 83 -16.26 5.67 -10.55
C ASN A 83 -16.51 7.19 -10.51
N ASP A 84 -15.42 7.96 -10.38
CA ASP A 84 -15.38 9.43 -10.28
C ASP A 84 -16.05 10.07 -9.06
N ARG A 85 -16.54 9.27 -8.10
CA ARG A 85 -17.11 9.77 -6.84
C ARG A 85 -16.07 9.70 -5.72
N ASP A 86 -15.91 10.81 -4.99
CA ASP A 86 -15.00 10.87 -3.84
C ASP A 86 -15.40 9.84 -2.77
N VAL A 87 -14.41 9.16 -2.20
CA VAL A 87 -14.60 8.14 -1.15
C VAL A 87 -13.71 8.41 0.06
N PRO A 88 -14.12 7.95 1.26
CA PRO A 88 -13.31 8.16 2.45
C PRO A 88 -12.05 7.27 2.45
N VAL A 89 -11.01 7.76 3.11
CA VAL A 89 -9.84 6.97 3.53
C VAL A 89 -10.07 6.36 4.92
N TRP A 90 -9.29 5.35 5.29
CA TRP A 90 -9.34 4.63 6.56
C TRP A 90 -10.68 3.93 6.82
N GLN A 91 -11.36 3.51 5.75
CA GLN A 91 -12.64 2.80 5.76
C GLN A 91 -12.62 1.64 4.76
N GLY A 92 -13.35 0.57 5.08
CA GLY A 92 -13.62 -0.54 4.16
C GLY A 92 -14.67 -0.15 3.11
N LEU A 93 -14.29 -0.24 1.84
CA LEU A 93 -15.08 0.12 0.67
C LEU A 93 -15.30 -1.12 -0.20
N MET A 94 -16.54 -1.48 -0.47
CA MET A 94 -16.81 -2.59 -1.38
C MET A 94 -16.75 -2.09 -2.83
N LEU A 95 -15.87 -2.68 -3.64
CA LEU A 95 -15.81 -2.44 -5.08
C LEU A 95 -16.36 -3.67 -5.80
N ARG A 96 -17.20 -3.44 -6.80
CA ARG A 96 -17.78 -4.49 -7.65
C ARG A 96 -16.89 -4.75 -8.85
N GLU A 97 -17.17 -5.85 -9.55
CA GLU A 97 -16.57 -6.07 -10.86
C GLU A 97 -16.95 -4.92 -11.82
N GLY A 98 -15.97 -4.38 -12.51
CA GLY A 98 -16.12 -3.24 -13.41
C GLY A 98 -15.87 -1.87 -12.75
N ASP A 99 -15.82 -1.79 -11.42
CA ASP A 99 -15.54 -0.53 -10.74
C ASP A 99 -14.08 -0.08 -10.96
N VAL A 100 -13.91 1.23 -11.09
CA VAL A 100 -12.60 1.88 -11.24
C VAL A 100 -12.27 2.70 -10.01
N LEU A 101 -11.14 2.36 -9.36
CA LEU A 101 -10.52 3.16 -8.31
C LEU A 101 -9.50 4.12 -8.94
N SER A 102 -9.61 5.41 -8.67
CA SER A 102 -8.70 6.45 -9.16
C SER A 102 -8.33 7.45 -8.05
N PHE A 103 -7.37 8.34 -8.32
CA PHE A 103 -6.86 9.30 -7.33
C PHE A 103 -6.69 10.70 -7.95
N GLY A 104 -7.21 11.71 -7.26
CA GLY A 104 -7.02 13.11 -7.63
C GLY A 104 -5.63 13.69 -7.29
N GLY A 105 -4.82 12.97 -6.51
CA GLY A 105 -3.47 13.36 -6.10
C GLY A 105 -3.39 13.99 -4.70
N ALA A 106 -2.17 14.19 -4.21
CA ALA A 106 -1.90 14.71 -2.87
C ALA A 106 -2.42 16.15 -2.68
N ARG A 107 -3.20 16.37 -1.62
CA ARG A 107 -3.71 17.70 -1.22
C ARG A 107 -3.16 18.17 0.13
N ASN A 108 -1.84 18.06 0.33
CA ASN A 108 -1.11 18.44 1.56
C ASN A 108 -1.33 17.55 2.79
N ARG A 109 -1.77 16.29 2.62
CA ARG A 109 -2.01 15.33 3.70
C ARG A 109 -1.21 14.05 3.50
N GLY A 110 0.12 14.15 3.60
CA GLY A 110 1.03 13.03 3.37
C GLY A 110 1.40 12.83 1.89
N SER A 111 2.37 11.95 1.65
CA SER A 111 2.96 11.70 0.32
C SER A 111 2.83 10.27 -0.17
N ARG A 112 2.43 9.34 0.71
CA ARG A 112 2.22 7.93 0.39
C ARG A 112 0.91 7.43 0.95
N SER A 113 0.25 6.57 0.17
CA SER A 113 -0.96 5.86 0.57
C SER A 113 -0.85 4.39 0.23
N TRP A 114 -1.74 3.63 0.84
CA TRP A 114 -1.77 2.19 0.78
C TRP A 114 -3.12 1.74 0.28
N ILE A 115 -3.14 0.95 -0.78
CA ILE A 115 -4.35 0.28 -1.25
C ILE A 115 -4.25 -1.17 -0.78
N CYS A 116 -5.04 -1.51 0.24
CA CYS A 116 -5.18 -2.86 0.76
C CYS A 116 -6.42 -3.48 0.14
N ILE A 117 -6.30 -4.68 -0.43
CA ILE A 117 -7.38 -5.37 -1.13
C ILE A 117 -7.61 -6.70 -0.42
N GLY A 118 -8.86 -7.03 -0.08
CA GLY A 118 -9.20 -8.29 0.58
C GLY A 118 -8.67 -9.49 -0.22
N GLY A 119 -7.99 -10.43 0.44
CA GLY A 119 -7.22 -11.52 -0.15
C GLY A 119 -5.75 -11.20 -0.48
N GLY A 120 -5.36 -9.92 -0.45
CA GLY A 120 -4.00 -9.46 -0.73
C GLY A 120 -3.60 -9.53 -2.20
N ILE A 121 -2.53 -8.81 -2.56
CA ILE A 121 -1.88 -8.94 -3.86
C ILE A 121 -0.97 -10.17 -3.85
N ASP A 122 -1.23 -11.14 -4.71
CA ASP A 122 -0.61 -12.47 -4.68
C ASP A 122 0.46 -12.63 -5.77
N THR A 123 1.44 -11.71 -5.80
CA THR A 123 2.62 -11.86 -6.65
C THR A 123 3.55 -12.96 -6.13
N PRO A 124 4.44 -13.53 -6.97
CA PRO A 124 5.41 -14.52 -6.51
C PRO A 124 6.28 -14.00 -5.37
N LEU A 125 6.55 -14.88 -4.41
CA LEU A 125 7.51 -14.61 -3.34
C LEU A 125 8.94 -14.66 -3.90
N VAL A 126 9.75 -13.69 -3.53
CA VAL A 126 11.21 -13.74 -3.72
C VAL A 126 11.84 -13.58 -2.35
N MET A 127 12.69 -14.51 -1.90
CA MET A 127 13.30 -14.43 -0.57
C MET A 127 12.26 -14.20 0.56
N GLY A 128 11.11 -14.88 0.48
CA GLY A 128 10.05 -14.81 1.50
C GLY A 128 9.23 -13.51 1.52
N SER A 129 9.33 -12.64 0.50
CA SER A 129 8.57 -11.38 0.42
C SER A 129 8.10 -11.07 -0.99
N ARG A 130 6.94 -10.41 -1.08
CA ARG A 130 6.33 -9.84 -2.29
C ARG A 130 6.74 -8.38 -2.53
N SER A 131 7.55 -7.78 -1.68
CA SER A 131 7.96 -6.39 -1.85
C SER A 131 8.81 -6.15 -3.09
N THR A 132 8.56 -5.02 -3.75
CA THR A 132 9.40 -4.51 -4.82
C THR A 132 10.64 -3.81 -4.27
N TYR A 133 11.82 -4.23 -4.72
CA TYR A 133 13.08 -3.50 -4.57
C TYR A 133 13.52 -2.95 -5.93
N LEU A 134 13.15 -1.68 -6.19
CA LEU A 134 13.33 -1.04 -7.51
C LEU A 134 14.77 -0.99 -7.98
N ARG A 135 15.72 -0.64 -7.10
CA ARG A 135 17.14 -0.51 -7.48
C ARG A 135 17.74 -1.85 -7.90
N GLY A 136 17.26 -2.95 -7.32
CA GLY A 136 17.71 -4.30 -7.65
C GLY A 136 16.82 -5.05 -8.64
N GLY A 137 15.73 -4.44 -9.13
CA GLY A 137 14.83 -5.10 -10.08
C GLY A 137 14.17 -6.38 -9.53
N LEU A 138 13.77 -6.40 -8.25
CA LEU A 138 13.40 -7.64 -7.56
C LEU A 138 12.01 -7.57 -6.88
N GLY A 139 11.22 -8.64 -7.00
CA GLY A 139 9.95 -8.81 -6.28
C GLY A 139 8.78 -7.92 -6.75
N GLY A 140 7.60 -8.12 -6.17
CA GLY A 140 6.38 -7.43 -6.55
C GLY A 140 5.94 -7.75 -7.98
N CYS A 141 5.69 -6.72 -8.79
CA CYS A 141 5.38 -6.87 -10.22
C CYS A 141 6.68 -6.73 -11.03
N ASP A 142 7.29 -7.87 -11.37
CA ASP A 142 8.54 -7.99 -12.15
C ASP A 142 9.70 -7.10 -11.67
N GLY A 143 9.78 -6.81 -10.36
CA GLY A 143 10.86 -6.00 -9.81
C GLY A 143 10.79 -4.50 -10.13
N ARG A 144 9.68 -4.02 -10.67
CA ARG A 144 9.53 -2.66 -11.20
C ARG A 144 8.29 -1.96 -10.64
N ARG A 145 8.19 -0.67 -10.95
CA ARG A 145 6.93 0.07 -10.80
C ARG A 145 5.87 -0.50 -11.75
N LEU A 146 4.61 -0.30 -11.38
CA LEU A 146 3.49 -0.64 -12.25
C LEU A 146 3.55 0.13 -13.58
N LYS A 147 2.97 -0.47 -14.61
CA LYS A 147 2.78 0.06 -15.95
C LYS A 147 1.33 -0.15 -16.36
N ARG A 148 0.88 0.65 -17.34
CA ARG A 148 -0.42 0.45 -17.99
C ARG A 148 -0.51 -0.98 -18.55
N GLY A 149 -1.64 -1.63 -18.33
CA GLY A 149 -1.93 -2.99 -18.78
C GLY A 149 -1.40 -4.09 -17.86
N ASP A 150 -0.68 -3.75 -16.78
CA ASP A 150 -0.31 -4.77 -15.78
C ASP A 150 -1.57 -5.37 -15.14
N ILE A 151 -1.53 -6.69 -14.92
CA ILE A 151 -2.58 -7.44 -14.24
C ILE A 151 -2.02 -7.93 -12.91
N LEU A 152 -2.58 -7.42 -11.81
CA LEU A 152 -2.20 -7.79 -10.45
C LEU A 152 -3.03 -9.00 -10.00
N PRO A 153 -2.40 -10.16 -9.74
CA PRO A 153 -3.10 -11.31 -9.18
C PRO A 153 -3.55 -11.01 -7.74
N LEU A 154 -4.74 -11.47 -7.39
CA LEU A 154 -5.27 -11.38 -6.04
C LEU A 154 -5.47 -12.76 -5.44
N GLY A 155 -5.17 -12.91 -4.15
CA GLY A 155 -5.47 -14.11 -3.38
C GLY A 155 -6.99 -14.31 -3.18
N ALA A 156 -7.37 -15.40 -2.53
CA ALA A 156 -8.75 -15.61 -2.12
C ALA A 156 -9.12 -14.66 -0.96
N PRO A 157 -10.22 -13.90 -1.04
CA PRO A 157 -10.67 -13.07 0.07
C PRO A 157 -11.15 -13.95 1.23
N ASP A 158 -11.00 -13.48 2.47
CA ASP A 158 -11.56 -14.15 3.63
C ASP A 158 -13.07 -13.89 3.73
N ASN A 159 -13.79 -14.75 4.46
CA ASN A 159 -15.20 -14.56 4.80
C ASN A 159 -15.45 -13.21 5.51
N PHE A 160 -14.48 -12.73 6.29
CA PHE A 160 -14.55 -11.41 6.92
C PHE A 160 -14.60 -10.28 5.89
N SER A 161 -13.90 -10.42 4.76
CA SER A 161 -13.86 -9.38 3.72
C SER A 161 -15.26 -9.06 3.16
N ARG A 162 -16.23 -9.98 3.27
CA ARG A 162 -17.63 -9.73 2.86
C ARG A 162 -18.44 -8.90 3.87
N ARG A 163 -17.93 -8.73 5.10
CA ARG A 163 -18.61 -8.03 6.20
C ARG A 163 -17.95 -6.71 6.59
N GLY A 164 -16.75 -6.44 6.09
CA GLY A 164 -15.96 -5.26 6.45
C GLY A 164 -16.34 -3.96 5.73
N GLU A 165 -17.37 -3.95 4.89
CA GLU A 165 -17.87 -2.71 4.30
C GLU A 165 -18.32 -1.74 5.41
N GLY A 166 -17.82 -0.51 5.36
CA GLY A 166 -18.11 0.49 6.38
C GLY A 166 -17.30 0.35 7.68
N PHE A 167 -16.40 -0.64 7.80
CA PHE A 167 -15.51 -0.71 8.95
C PHE A 167 -14.51 0.45 8.87
N ILE A 168 -14.45 1.22 9.94
CA ILE A 168 -13.67 2.45 10.01
C ILE A 168 -12.56 2.26 11.04
N VAL A 169 -11.33 2.62 10.69
CA VAL A 169 -10.25 2.74 11.68
C VAL A 169 -10.56 3.97 12.55
N PRO A 170 -10.68 3.84 13.88
CA PRO A 170 -10.93 4.96 14.78
C PRO A 170 -9.92 6.10 14.57
N HIS A 171 -10.38 7.35 14.68
CA HIS A 171 -9.55 8.51 14.36
C HIS A 171 -8.29 8.58 15.22
N GLU A 172 -8.37 8.14 16.48
CA GLU A 172 -7.27 8.14 17.46
C GLU A 172 -6.15 7.16 17.09
N LEU A 173 -6.46 6.16 16.27
CA LEU A 173 -5.49 5.19 15.76
C LEU A 173 -4.86 5.66 14.43
N ARG A 174 -5.41 6.69 13.77
CA ARG A 174 -4.85 7.18 12.50
C ARG A 174 -3.62 8.03 12.77
N GLN A 175 -2.60 7.91 11.92
CA GLN A 175 -1.46 8.81 11.98
C GLN A 175 -1.85 10.22 11.51
N ASN A 176 -1.22 11.24 12.09
CA ASN A 176 -1.37 12.61 11.66
C ASN A 176 -0.36 12.94 10.55
N TYR A 177 -0.86 13.20 9.34
CA TYR A 177 -0.06 13.53 8.15
C TYR A 177 0.02 15.03 7.85
N ILE A 178 -0.39 15.89 8.80
CA ILE A 178 -0.43 17.34 8.62
C ILE A 178 0.68 18.01 9.45
N GLY A 179 1.35 19.00 8.88
CA GLY A 179 2.27 19.89 9.59
C GLY A 179 3.74 19.47 9.54
N ARG A 180 4.51 19.88 10.56
CA ARG A 180 5.94 19.58 10.71
C ARG A 180 6.11 18.43 11.70
N PRO A 181 6.30 17.18 11.23
CA PRO A 181 6.39 16.04 12.13
C PRO A 181 7.65 16.12 12.99
N VAL A 182 7.53 15.79 14.27
CA VAL A 182 8.68 15.62 15.17
C VAL A 182 9.11 14.17 15.11
N ILE A 183 10.35 13.93 14.66
CA ILE A 183 10.94 12.60 14.59
C ILE A 183 11.92 12.46 15.74
N ARG A 184 11.70 11.47 16.61
CA ARG A 184 12.67 11.13 17.66
C ARG A 184 13.80 10.32 17.05
N VAL A 185 15.03 10.68 17.39
CA VAL A 185 16.25 10.01 16.91
C VAL A 185 17.05 9.51 18.10
N ILE A 186 17.75 8.39 17.92
CA ILE A 186 18.77 7.92 18.86
C ILE A 186 20.11 8.38 18.27
N PRO A 187 20.97 9.08 19.04
CA PRO A 187 22.29 9.47 18.55
C PRO A 187 23.09 8.27 18.03
N GLY A 188 23.73 8.47 16.89
CA GLY A 188 24.37 7.40 16.13
C GLY A 188 25.85 7.22 16.48
N PRO A 189 26.46 6.09 16.06
CA PRO A 189 27.80 5.72 16.50
C PRO A 189 28.91 6.70 16.09
N GLN A 190 28.64 7.60 15.14
CA GLN A 190 29.57 8.63 14.68
C GLN A 190 29.26 10.04 15.20
N GLU A 191 28.39 10.21 16.20
CA GLU A 191 28.04 11.54 16.75
C GLU A 191 29.28 12.36 17.13
N ALA A 192 30.30 11.73 17.71
CA ALA A 192 31.55 12.37 18.11
C ALA A 192 32.39 12.95 16.94
N LEU A 193 32.05 12.64 15.68
CA LEU A 193 32.72 13.19 14.50
C LEU A 193 32.11 14.52 14.03
N ILE A 194 30.99 14.95 14.61
CA ILE A 194 30.29 16.18 14.26
C ILE A 194 30.76 17.27 15.23
N ALA A 195 31.31 18.36 14.68
CA ALA A 195 31.63 19.53 15.49
C ALA A 195 30.35 20.12 16.12
N PRO A 196 30.42 20.65 17.35
CA PRO A 196 29.27 21.23 18.04
C PRO A 196 28.64 22.41 17.30
#